data_AF-A0A972XNA6-F1
#
_entry.id   AF-A0A972XNA6-F1
#
_cell.length_a   1.000
_cell.length_b   1.000
_cell.length_c   1.000
_cell.angle_alpha   90.00
_cell.angle_beta   90.00
_cell.angle_gamma   90.00
#
_symmetry.space_group_name_H-M   'P 1'
#
loop_
_entity.id
_entity.type
_entity.pdbx_description
1 polymer ?
#
loop_
_entity_poly.entity_id
_entity_poly.type
_entity_poly.pdbx_seq_one_letter_code
_entity_poly.pdbx_strand_id
1 'polypeptide(L)' 'YYFETGRDIKKALEWANKATEANPTAYWVFHLKAKIQAKTGDKVGAKATALKSIELAKAGKNDDYVALNQKLIDSL' A
#
# COMPACT_ATOMS: atom_id res chain seq x y z
N TYR A 1 8.67 -10.87 10.02
CA TYR A 1 9.80 -11.63 9.43
C TYR A 1 10.41 -11.02 8.16
N TYR A 2 9.74 -10.99 6.98
CA TYR A 2 10.37 -10.46 5.74
C TYR A 2 10.47 -8.92 5.67
N PHE A 3 9.48 -8.19 6.18
CA PHE A 3 9.50 -6.71 6.24
C PHE A 3 10.50 -6.19 7.29
N GLU A 4 10.83 -7.00 8.30
CA GLU A 4 11.71 -6.65 9.42
C GLU A 4 13.18 -7.00 9.16
N THR A 5 13.47 -7.99 8.32
CA THR A 5 14.86 -8.45 8.06
C THR A 5 15.53 -7.73 6.88
N GLY A 6 14.80 -6.89 6.12
CA GLY A 6 15.33 -6.14 4.97
C GLY A 6 15.80 -6.99 3.79
N ARG A 7 15.75 -8.33 3.90
CA ARG A 7 16.37 -9.25 2.94
C ARG A 7 15.58 -9.51 1.67
N ASP A 8 14.28 -9.17 1.61
CA ASP A 8 13.50 -9.50 0.40
C ASP A 8 12.29 -8.58 0.16
N ILE A 9 12.54 -7.28 0.21
CA ILE A 9 11.48 -6.28 0.00
C ILE A 9 10.89 -6.31 -1.42
N LYS A 10 11.67 -6.82 -2.40
CA LYS A 10 11.20 -7.12 -3.76
C LYS A 10 10.16 -8.24 -3.75
N LYS A 11 10.41 -9.32 -3.01
CA LYS A 11 9.45 -10.42 -2.83
C LYS A 11 8.19 -9.95 -2.10
N ALA A 12 8.32 -9.06 -1.11
CA ALA A 12 7.17 -8.45 -0.46
C ALA A 12 6.29 -7.67 -1.44
N LEU A 13 6.90 -6.91 -2.36
CA LEU A 13 6.17 -6.20 -3.41
C LEU A 13 5.48 -7.16 -4.38
N GLU A 14 6.13 -8.26 -4.76
CA GLU A 14 5.53 -9.28 -5.61
C GLU A 14 4.27 -9.90 -4.97
N TRP A 15 4.35 -10.28 -3.69
CA TRP A 15 3.20 -10.80 -2.97
C TRP A 15 2.09 -9.76 -2.81
N ALA A 16 2.46 -8.50 -2.56
CA ALA A 16 1.50 -7.41 -2.48
C ALA A 16 0.78 -7.19 -3.82
N ASN A 17 1.49 -7.31 -4.96
CA ASN A 17 0.88 -7.25 -6.29
C ASN A 17 -0.13 -8.38 -6.50
N LYS A 18 0.27 -9.63 -6.25
CA LYS A 18 -0.62 -10.79 -6.35
C LYS A 18 -1.86 -10.65 -5.45
N ALA A 19 -1.68 -10.13 -4.23
CA ALA A 19 -2.78 -9.91 -3.31
C ALA A 19 -3.74 -8.80 -3.80
N THR A 20 -3.22 -7.72 -4.38
CA THR A 20 -4.07 -6.68 -5.00
C THR A 20 -4.80 -7.17 -6.25
N GLU A 21 -4.21 -8.10 -7.01
CA GLU A 21 -4.86 -8.72 -8.17
C GLU A 21 -5.95 -9.71 -7.75
N ALA A 22 -5.66 -10.54 -6.74
CA ALA A 22 -6.62 -11.51 -6.21
C ALA A 22 -7.79 -10.85 -5.48
N ASN A 23 -7.57 -9.68 -4.88
CA ASN A 23 -8.62 -8.91 -4.22
C ASN A 23 -8.51 -7.41 -4.56
N PRO A 24 -9.05 -6.98 -5.71
CA PRO A 24 -8.88 -5.62 -6.22
C PRO A 24 -9.68 -4.56 -5.44
N THR A 25 -10.51 -4.95 -4.49
CA THR A 25 -11.28 -4.04 -3.63
C THR A 25 -10.73 -3.95 -2.20
N ALA A 26 -9.76 -4.80 -1.84
CA ALA A 26 -9.16 -4.82 -0.52
C ALA A 26 -8.22 -3.63 -0.30
N TYR A 27 -8.77 -2.47 0.05
CA TYR A 27 -8.02 -1.22 0.27
C TYR A 27 -6.85 -1.38 1.25
N TRP A 28 -6.97 -2.24 2.27
CA TRP A 28 -5.88 -2.51 3.22
C TRP A 28 -4.66 -3.18 2.58
N VAL A 29 -4.86 -4.00 1.54
CA VAL A 29 -3.78 -4.61 0.77
C VAL A 29 -3.08 -3.57 -0.10
N PHE A 30 -3.83 -2.66 -0.72
CA PHE A 30 -3.25 -1.52 -1.43
C PHE A 30 -2.43 -0.64 -0.47
N HIS A 31 -2.92 -0.38 0.74
CA HIS A 31 -2.15 0.37 1.74
C HIS A 31 -0.83 -0.34 2.10
N LEU A 32 -0.86 -1.67 2.30
CA LEU A 32 0.35 -2.46 2.53
C LEU A 32 1.34 -2.36 1.37
N LYS A 33 0.87 -2.49 0.13
CA LYS A 33 1.69 -2.33 -1.08
C LYS A 33 2.34 -0.94 -1.13
N ALA A 34 1.57 0.11 -0.85
CA ALA A 34 2.09 1.48 -0.82
C ALA A 34 3.20 1.66 0.23
N LYS A 35 3.04 1.08 1.43
CA LYS A 35 4.09 1.09 2.47
C LYS A 35 5.37 0.37 2.03
N ILE A 36 5.24 -0.74 1.30
CA ILE A 36 6.39 -1.47 0.76
C ILE A 36 7.12 -0.60 -0.27
N GLN A 37 6.40 0.00 -1.22
CA GLN A 37 6.96 0.90 -2.24
C GLN A 37 7.66 2.11 -1.61
N ALA A 38 7.06 2.73 -0.60
CA ALA A 38 7.65 3.84 0.15
C ALA A 38 8.98 3.42 0.78
N LYS A 39 9.01 2.25 1.43
CA LYS A 39 10.22 1.71 2.07
C LYS A 39 11.33 1.36 1.07
N THR A 40 10.98 1.05 -0.19
CA THR A 40 11.96 0.80 -1.27
C THR A 40 12.40 2.08 -2.01
N GLY A 41 11.89 3.25 -1.63
CA GLY A 41 12.18 4.52 -2.29
C GLY A 41 11.35 4.78 -3.56
N ASP A 42 10.41 3.90 -3.90
CA ASP A 42 9.45 4.09 -5.00
C ASP A 42 8.32 5.03 -4.55
N LYS A 43 8.65 6.31 -4.36
CA LYS A 43 7.70 7.33 -3.88
C LYS A 43 6.56 7.54 -4.87
N VAL A 44 6.85 7.50 -6.17
CA VAL A 44 5.84 7.69 -7.23
C VAL A 44 4.82 6.54 -7.20
N GLY A 45 5.31 5.29 -7.17
CA GLY A 45 4.44 4.12 -7.07
C GLY A 45 3.71 4.05 -5.74
N ALA A 46 4.35 4.39 -4.63
CA ALA A 46 3.71 4.45 -3.31
C ALA A 46 2.54 5.42 -3.29
N LYS A 47 2.72 6.64 -3.84
CA LYS A 47 1.65 7.65 -3.93
C LYS A 47 0.49 7.16 -4.78
N ALA A 48 0.77 6.59 -5.96
CA ALA A 48 -0.28 6.07 -6.84
C ALA A 48 -1.09 4.94 -6.17
N THR A 49 -0.41 3.99 -5.54
CA THR A 49 -1.06 2.88 -4.82
C THR A 49 -1.86 3.37 -3.61
N ALA A 50 -1.32 4.33 -2.85
CA ALA A 50 -2.01 4.92 -1.69
C ALA A 50 -3.28 5.68 -2.12
N LEU A 51 -3.24 6.43 -3.22
CA LEU A 51 -4.44 7.07 -3.79
C LEU A 51 -5.50 6.03 -4.17
N LYS A 52 -5.09 4.92 -4.79
CA LYS A 52 -6.03 3.81 -5.09
C LYS A 52 -6.66 3.22 -3.83
N SER A 53 -5.87 3.05 -2.77
CA SER A 53 -6.37 2.60 -1.47
C SER A 53 -7.39 3.59 -0.89
N ILE A 54 -7.16 4.91 -1.01
CA ILE A 54 -8.11 5.96 -0.57
C ILE A 54 -9.44 5.84 -1.32
N GLU A 55 -9.42 5.68 -2.64
CA GLU A 55 -10.65 5.53 -3.44
C GLU A 55 -11.49 4.35 -2.95
N LEU A 56 -10.84 3.20 -2.76
CA LEU A 56 -11.48 1.97 -2.31
C LEU A 56 -11.97 2.08 -0.85
N ALA A 57 -11.20 2.73 0.02
CA ALA A 57 -11.57 2.96 1.41
C ALA A 57 -12.78 3.90 1.53
N LYS A 58 -12.85 4.96 0.71
CA LYS A 58 -14.02 5.84 0.61
C LYS A 58 -15.26 5.08 0.15
N ALA A 59 -15.12 4.23 -0.87
CA ALA A 59 -16.22 3.37 -1.34
C ALA A 59 -16.68 2.39 -0.24
N GLY A 60 -15.74 1.86 0.54
CA GLY A 60 -15.99 1.01 1.70
C GLY A 60 -16.40 1.76 2.98
N LYS A 61 -16.54 3.09 2.93
CA LYS A 61 -16.86 3.96 4.09
C LYS A 61 -15.92 3.74 5.29
N ASN A 62 -14.63 3.54 5.02
CA ASN A 62 -13.60 3.37 6.05
C ASN A 62 -12.65 4.57 6.06
N ASP A 63 -12.97 5.56 6.90
CA ASP A 63 -12.20 6.80 7.00
C ASP A 63 -10.81 6.61 7.64
N ASP A 64 -10.63 5.58 8.47
CA ASP A 64 -9.33 5.27 9.08
C ASP A 64 -8.29 4.97 7.99
N TYR A 65 -8.67 4.16 7.00
CA TYR A 65 -7.78 3.87 5.88
C TYR A 65 -7.59 5.06 4.94
N VAL A 66 -8.56 5.97 4.84
CA VAL A 66 -8.33 7.25 4.14
C VAL A 66 -7.22 8.03 4.84
N ALA A 67 -7.32 8.19 6.16
CA ALA A 67 -6.33 8.92 6.96
C ALA A 67 -4.94 8.25 6.95
N LEU A 68 -4.88 6.91 7.06
CA LEU A 68 -3.61 6.17 7.01
C LEU A 68 -2.87 6.35 5.68
N ASN A 69 -3.60 6.33 4.57
CA ASN A 69 -3.01 6.53 3.25
C ASN A 69 -2.60 7.99 3.02
N GLN A 70 -3.40 8.95 3.49
CA GLN A 70 -3.01 10.36 3.42
C GLN A 70 -1.72 10.62 4.20
N LYS A 71 -1.64 10.10 5.43
CA LYS A 71 -0.43 10.19 6.26
C LYS A 71 0.79 9.53 5.59
N LEU A 72 0.59 8.41 4.91
CA LEU A 72 1.66 7.78 4.14
C LEU A 72 2.13 8.71 3.02
N ILE A 73 1.21 9.27 2.22
CA ILE A 73 1.53 10.19 1.12
C ILE A 73 2.31 11.41 1.62
N ASP A 74 1.92 11.98 2.74
CA ASP A 74 2.57 13.16 3.34
C ASP A 74 3.99 12.85 3.85
N SER A 75 4.29 11.57 4.10
CA SER A 75 5.60 11.11 4.59
C SER A 75 6.57 10.65 3.50
N LEU A 76 6.15 10.61 2.22
CA LEU A 76 6.96 10.16 1.10
C LEU A 76 8.08 11.16 0.78
#